data_AF-A0A8T3UAM4-F1
#
_entry.id   AF-A0A8T3UAM4-F1
#
_cell.length_a   1.000
_cell.length_b   1.000
_cell.length_c   1.000
_cell.angle_alpha   90.00
_cell.angle_beta   90.00
_cell.angle_gamma   90.00
#
_symmetry.space_group_name_H-M   'P 1'
#
loop_
_entity.id
_entity.type
_entity.pdbx_description
1 polymer ?
#
loop_
_entity_poly.entity_id
_entity_poly.type
_entity_poly.pdbx_seq_one_letter_code
_entity_poly.pdbx_strand_id
1 'polypeptide(L)'
;MSNLGGYQWLTTAAKKVGGPKNLVLMIVGAGAVFYKGVEVAVKRTVKAIKQRKNKEQLSEIVNTKMYTVTAEGMSNEGLEFKIGDQFRVLESDKDAILIEKIGDNNNPYFVSAELLKNISDFEC
;
A
#
# COMPACT_ATOMS: atom_id res chain seq x y z
N MET A 1 5.01 -21.63 -14.57
CA MET A 1 6.27 -21.13 -13.99
C MET A 1 5.93 -20.45 -12.68
N SER A 2 6.80 -20.54 -11.67
CA SER A 2 6.47 -20.45 -10.24
C SER A 2 5.98 -19.06 -9.76
N ASN A 3 4.72 -18.99 -9.32
CA ASN A 3 4.13 -17.86 -8.57
C ASN A 3 4.58 -17.86 -7.09
N LEU A 4 5.89 -17.90 -6.82
CA LEU A 4 6.43 -17.85 -5.45
C LEU A 4 7.25 -16.59 -5.16
N GLY A 5 7.47 -15.73 -6.15
CA GLY A 5 8.25 -14.50 -5.99
C GLY A 5 7.71 -13.58 -4.89
N GLY A 6 6.39 -13.37 -4.86
CA GLY A 6 5.73 -12.53 -3.85
C GLY A 6 5.85 -13.06 -2.43
N TYR A 7 5.67 -14.37 -2.21
CA TYR A 7 5.84 -15.00 -0.89
C TYR A 7 7.29 -14.91 -0.40
N GLN A 8 8.25 -15.10 -1.30
CA GLN A 8 9.66 -15.01 -0.97
C GLN A 8 10.07 -13.56 -0.65
N TRP A 9 9.50 -12.59 -1.35
CA TRP A 9 9.72 -11.18 -1.05
C TRP A 9 9.13 -10.79 0.30
N LEU A 10 7.87 -11.13 0.58
CA LEU A 10 7.22 -10.83 1.87
C LEU A 10 7.99 -11.41 3.05
N THR A 11 8.43 -12.66 2.94
CA THR A 11 9.23 -13.30 3.98
C THR A 11 10.61 -12.64 4.14
N THR A 12 11.20 -12.13 3.07
CA THR A 12 12.47 -11.39 3.10
C THR A 12 12.31 -9.99 3.69
N ALA A 13 11.27 -9.25 3.27
CA ALA A 13 10.92 -7.94 3.79
C ALA A 13 10.62 -8.02 5.29
N ALA A 14 9.82 -9.01 5.70
CA ALA A 14 9.54 -9.29 7.11
C ALA A 14 10.82 -9.54 7.90
N LYS A 15 11.76 -10.36 7.39
CA LYS A 15 13.06 -10.57 8.05
C LYS A 15 13.88 -9.28 8.18
N LYS A 16 13.91 -8.45 7.13
CA LYS A 16 14.68 -7.21 7.08
C LYS A 16 14.21 -6.17 8.10
N VAL A 17 12.91 -6.14 8.41
CA VAL A 17 12.33 -5.21 9.39
C VAL A 17 12.21 -5.79 10.80
N GLY A 18 12.79 -6.99 11.06
CA GLY A 18 12.82 -7.62 12.38
C GLY A 18 11.62 -8.51 12.69
N GLY A 19 10.85 -8.89 11.67
CA GLY A 19 9.76 -9.86 11.72
C GLY A 19 8.47 -9.36 11.06
N PRO A 20 7.51 -10.26 10.79
CA PRO A 20 6.25 -9.91 10.14
C PRO A 20 5.43 -8.85 10.90
N LYS A 21 5.50 -8.86 12.24
CA LYS A 21 4.81 -7.88 13.10
C LYS A 21 5.32 -6.45 12.88
N ASN A 22 6.63 -6.28 12.71
CA ASN A 22 7.22 -4.97 12.45
C ASN A 22 6.89 -4.47 11.03
N LEU A 23 6.82 -5.38 10.05
CA LEU A 23 6.40 -5.04 8.69
C LEU A 23 4.97 -4.51 8.69
N VAL A 24 4.05 -5.23 9.32
CA VAL A 24 2.65 -4.80 9.48
C VAL A 24 2.57 -3.48 10.26
N LEU A 25 3.34 -3.32 11.34
CA LEU A 25 3.35 -2.06 12.11
C LEU A 25 3.89 -0.87 11.31
N MET A 26 4.88 -1.07 10.44
CA MET A 26 5.36 0.00 9.54
C MET A 26 4.29 0.38 8.52
N ILE A 27 3.63 -0.61 7.94
CA ILE A 27 2.57 -0.42 6.94
C ILE A 27 1.35 0.30 7.57
N VAL A 28 0.85 -0.20 8.71
CA VAL A 28 -0.27 0.40 9.45
C VAL A 28 0.13 1.75 10.03
N GLY A 29 1.36 1.89 10.54
CA GLY A 29 1.89 3.14 11.07
C GLY A 29 2.01 4.22 9.99
N ALA A 30 2.43 3.84 8.78
CA ALA A 30 2.42 4.73 7.62
C ALA A 30 0.99 5.19 7.29
N GLY A 31 0.03 4.26 7.18
CA GLY A 31 -1.38 4.59 6.92
C GLY A 31 -2.06 5.42 8.01
N ALA A 32 -1.76 5.15 9.29
CA ALA A 32 -2.35 5.86 10.44
C ALA A 32 -1.84 7.30 10.57
N VAL A 33 -0.59 7.58 10.17
CA VAL A 33 -0.06 8.95 10.12
C VAL A 33 -0.78 9.78 9.06
N PHE A 34 -1.21 9.17 7.95
CA PHE A 34 -2.04 9.84 6.95
C PHE A 34 -3.47 10.09 7.46
N TYR A 35 -4.08 9.15 8.20
CA TYR A 35 -5.45 9.31 8.71
C TYR A 35 -5.59 10.28 9.90
N LYS A 36 -4.56 10.41 10.76
CA LYS A 36 -4.61 11.28 11.96
C LYS A 36 -3.92 12.64 11.80
N GLY A 37 -3.39 12.95 10.63
CA GLY A 37 -2.62 14.17 10.37
C GLY A 37 -3.42 15.48 10.41
N VAL A 38 -4.76 15.44 10.38
CA VAL A 38 -5.61 16.65 10.31
C VAL A 38 -5.90 17.25 11.70
N GLU A 39 -6.01 16.45 12.77
CA GLU A 39 -6.47 16.98 14.07
C GLU A 39 -5.35 17.45 15.02
N VAL A 40 -4.10 17.00 14.85
CA VAL A 40 -3.02 17.28 15.84
C VAL A 40 -2.16 18.51 15.45
N ALA A 41 -2.61 19.32 14.50
CA ALA A 41 -1.80 20.41 13.93
C ALA A 41 -1.72 21.71 14.75
N VAL A 42 -2.55 21.93 15.79
CA VAL A 42 -2.64 23.27 16.40
C VAL A 42 -1.59 23.55 17.50
N LYS A 43 -1.10 22.55 18.25
CA LYS A 43 -0.35 22.83 19.50
C LYS A 43 1.18 22.75 19.45
N ARG A 44 1.81 22.45 18.30
CA ARG A 44 3.29 22.25 18.22
C ARG A 44 3.98 23.07 17.13
N THR A 45 3.40 24.22 16.76
CA THR A 45 3.81 25.04 15.61
C THR A 45 5.18 25.74 15.75
N VAL A 46 5.79 25.82 16.93
CA VAL A 46 7.00 26.66 17.09
C VAL A 46 8.33 25.89 17.00
N LYS A 47 8.37 24.57 17.25
CA LYS A 47 9.66 23.82 17.34
C LYS A 47 10.09 23.09 16.06
N ALA A 48 9.17 22.87 15.09
CA ALA A 48 9.42 21.99 13.95
C ALA A 48 9.95 22.69 12.68
N ILE A 49 10.08 24.02 12.68
CA ILE A 49 10.55 24.80 11.51
C ILE A 49 12.00 24.43 11.14
N LYS A 50 12.80 23.91 12.08
CA LYS A 50 14.19 23.52 11.84
C LYS A 50 14.35 22.18 11.09
N GLN A 51 13.31 21.36 10.96
CA GLN A 51 13.36 20.07 10.24
C GLN A 51 12.82 20.14 8.80
N ARG A 52 12.60 21.35 8.27
CA ARG A 52 11.99 21.60 6.95
C ARG A 52 12.82 21.17 5.72
N LYS A 53 13.99 20.54 5.87
CA LYS A 53 14.80 20.09 4.72
C LYS A 53 14.62 18.63 4.29
N ASN A 54 13.92 17.79 5.07
CA ASN A 54 13.74 16.37 4.72
C ASN A 54 12.28 15.98 4.38
N LYS A 55 11.34 16.93 4.34
CA LYS A 55 9.91 16.61 4.21
C LYS A 55 9.33 16.77 2.81
N GLU A 56 10.13 17.22 1.84
CA GLU A 56 9.67 17.37 0.45
C GLU A 56 9.71 16.07 -0.36
N GLN A 57 10.38 15.01 0.13
CA GLN A 57 10.43 13.72 -0.57
C GLN A 57 9.32 12.72 -0.19
N LEU A 58 8.51 13.02 0.84
CA LEU A 58 7.50 12.07 1.35
C LEU A 58 6.12 12.22 0.69
N SER A 59 5.91 13.27 -0.10
CA SER A 59 4.65 13.52 -0.81
C SER A 59 4.59 12.95 -2.22
N GLU A 60 5.70 12.39 -2.74
CA GLU A 60 5.81 11.99 -4.15
C GLU A 60 5.61 10.49 -4.43
N ILE A 61 5.49 9.63 -3.41
CA ILE A 61 5.53 8.17 -3.63
C ILE A 61 4.13 7.51 -3.57
N VAL A 62 3.11 8.17 -3.03
CA VAL A 62 1.74 7.64 -3.17
C VAL A 62 1.25 8.03 -4.56
N ASN A 63 1.29 7.07 -5.48
CA ASN A 63 0.64 7.22 -6.77
C ASN A 63 -0.85 7.46 -6.49
N THR A 64 -1.30 8.71 -6.62
CA THR A 64 -2.69 9.13 -6.39
C THR A 64 -3.65 8.56 -7.44
N LYS A 65 -3.12 7.86 -8.44
CA LYS A 65 -3.93 7.18 -9.45
C LYS A 65 -4.78 6.10 -8.79
N MET A 66 -6.08 6.30 -8.93
CA MET A 66 -7.11 5.33 -8.64
C MET A 66 -7.25 4.39 -9.81
N TYR A 67 -7.35 3.10 -9.53
CA TYR A 67 -7.66 2.07 -10.50
C TYR A 67 -9.03 1.49 -10.21
N THR A 68 -9.74 1.10 -11.26
CA THR A 68 -11.10 0.57 -11.18
C THR A 68 -11.13 -0.86 -11.69
N VAL A 69 -11.68 -1.75 -10.88
CA VAL A 69 -11.88 -3.15 -11.23
C VAL A 69 -12.97 -3.26 -12.30
N THR A 70 -12.63 -3.85 -13.44
CA THR A 70 -13.48 -4.06 -14.62
C THR A 70 -13.90 -5.51 -14.80
N ALA A 71 -13.26 -6.46 -14.11
CA ALA A 71 -13.64 -7.87 -14.06
C ALA A 71 -13.52 -8.42 -12.63
N GLU A 72 -14.36 -9.38 -12.28
CA GLU A 72 -14.26 -10.03 -10.96
C GLU A 72 -12.99 -10.88 -10.84
N GLY A 73 -12.43 -10.96 -9.65
CA GLY A 73 -11.26 -11.78 -9.39
C GLY A 73 -10.98 -11.97 -7.90
N MET A 74 -10.07 -12.88 -7.59
CA MET A 74 -9.69 -13.17 -6.21
C MET A 74 -8.17 -13.35 -6.15
N SER A 75 -7.53 -12.80 -5.11
CA SER A 75 -6.11 -13.08 -4.84
C SER A 75 -5.92 -14.49 -4.29
N ASN A 76 -4.68 -14.99 -4.29
CA ASN A 76 -4.37 -16.32 -3.76
C ASN A 76 -4.66 -16.44 -2.26
N GLU A 77 -4.71 -15.31 -1.56
CA GLU A 77 -4.98 -15.15 -0.14
C GLU A 77 -6.48 -14.97 0.17
N GLY A 78 -7.34 -15.01 -0.85
CA GLY A 78 -8.80 -14.93 -0.71
C GLY A 78 -9.37 -13.50 -0.73
N LEU A 79 -8.58 -12.49 -1.13
CA LEU A 79 -9.09 -11.13 -1.29
C LEU A 79 -9.95 -11.03 -2.55
N GLU A 80 -11.25 -10.82 -2.39
CA GLU A 80 -12.21 -10.68 -3.50
C GLU A 80 -12.24 -9.25 -4.07
N PHE A 81 -12.32 -9.16 -5.39
CA PHE A 81 -12.53 -7.94 -6.17
C PHE A 81 -13.80 -8.09 -6.99
N LYS A 82 -14.69 -7.10 -6.86
CA LYS A 82 -15.93 -6.99 -7.64
C LYS A 82 -15.82 -5.87 -8.65
N ILE A 83 -16.57 -5.98 -9.74
CA ILE A 83 -16.66 -4.91 -10.74
C ILE A 83 -17.10 -3.60 -10.06
N GLY A 84 -16.36 -2.53 -10.31
CA GLY A 84 -16.56 -1.21 -9.70
C GLY A 84 -15.81 -0.99 -8.38
N ASP A 85 -15.22 -2.04 -7.79
CA ASP A 85 -14.26 -1.85 -6.69
C ASP A 85 -13.11 -0.96 -7.17
N GLN A 86 -12.56 -0.15 -6.26
CA GLN A 86 -11.43 0.72 -6.56
C GLN A 86 -10.26 0.44 -5.63
N PHE A 87 -9.06 0.67 -6.14
CA PHE A 87 -7.85 0.55 -5.34
C PHE A 87 -6.79 1.57 -5.73
N ARG A 88 -5.81 1.77 -4.85
CA ARG A 88 -4.60 2.55 -5.10
C ARG A 88 -3.37 1.67 -4.96
N VAL A 89 -2.37 1.92 -5.79
CA VAL A 89 -1.05 1.31 -5.64
C VAL A 89 -0.23 2.17 -4.69
N LEU A 90 0.19 1.58 -3.57
CA LEU A 90 1.05 2.22 -2.59
C LEU A 90 2.52 1.95 -2.89
N GLU A 91 2.84 0.74 -3.33
CA GLU A 91 4.20 0.35 -3.74
C GLU A 91 4.13 -0.80 -4.75
N SER A 92 5.06 -0.83 -5.70
CA SER A 92 5.16 -1.89 -6.71
C SER A 92 6.58 -2.43 -6.78
N ASP A 93 6.74 -3.73 -6.57
CA ASP A 93 7.92 -4.51 -6.97
C ASP A 93 7.50 -5.47 -8.10
N LYS A 94 8.46 -5.98 -8.87
CA LYS A 94 8.25 -6.70 -10.14
C LYS A 94 7.09 -7.70 -10.14
N ASP A 95 6.95 -8.46 -9.04
CA ASP A 95 5.95 -9.53 -8.93
C ASP A 95 4.85 -9.25 -7.90
N ALA A 96 5.01 -8.23 -7.05
CA ALA A 96 4.15 -7.97 -5.90
C ALA A 96 3.82 -6.48 -5.77
N ILE A 97 2.53 -6.19 -5.66
CA ILE A 97 2.01 -4.83 -5.56
C ILE A 97 1.29 -4.69 -4.21
N LEU A 98 1.69 -3.68 -3.44
CA LEU A 98 1.00 -3.26 -2.23
C LEU A 98 -0.10 -2.28 -2.62
N ILE A 99 -1.34 -2.62 -2.28
CA ILE A 99 -2.52 -1.81 -2.60
C ILE A 99 -3.32 -1.42 -1.37
N GLU A 100 -4.01 -0.29 -1.46
CA GLU A 100 -5.16 0.06 -0.63
C GLU A 100 -6.44 -0.21 -1.43
N LYS A 101 -7.32 -1.10 -0.96
CA LYS A 101 -8.65 -1.32 -1.53
C LYS A 101 -9.64 -0.34 -0.89
N ILE A 102 -10.26 0.53 -1.70
CA ILE A 102 -11.11 1.59 -1.16
C ILE A 102 -12.37 1.02 -0.53
N GLY A 103 -12.72 1.52 0.66
CA GLY A 103 -13.89 1.06 1.42
C GLY A 103 -13.64 -0.17 2.29
N ASP A 104 -12.42 -0.73 2.25
CA ASP A 104 -12.02 -1.84 3.13
C ASP A 104 -11.27 -1.33 4.37
N ASN A 105 -11.61 -1.83 5.56
CA ASN A 105 -10.96 -1.44 6.81
C ASN A 105 -9.74 -2.28 7.15
N ASN A 106 -9.54 -3.43 6.49
CA ASN A 106 -8.43 -4.35 6.76
C ASN A 106 -7.19 -4.04 5.91
N ASN A 107 -7.19 -2.90 5.23
CA ASN A 107 -6.08 -2.43 4.40
C ASN A 107 -4.74 -2.34 5.15
N PRO A 108 -3.61 -2.44 4.43
CA PRO A 108 -3.49 -2.69 2.98
C PRO A 108 -3.20 -4.16 2.63
N TYR A 109 -3.18 -4.48 1.32
CA TYR A 109 -3.05 -5.84 0.80
C TYR A 109 -1.89 -5.99 -0.20
N PHE A 110 -1.24 -7.15 -0.18
CA PHE A 110 -0.32 -7.54 -1.23
C PHE A 110 -1.05 -8.40 -2.27
N VAL A 111 -0.88 -8.07 -3.54
CA VAL A 111 -1.46 -8.80 -4.67
C VAL A 111 -0.44 -8.93 -5.80
N SER A 112 -0.66 -9.86 -6.73
CA SER A 112 0.22 -9.97 -7.90
C SER A 112 -0.11 -8.89 -8.93
N ALA A 113 0.92 -8.41 -9.63
CA ALA A 113 0.73 -7.48 -10.76
C ALA A 113 -0.14 -8.08 -11.88
N GLU A 114 -0.01 -9.39 -12.11
CA GLU A 114 -0.81 -10.14 -13.08
C GLU A 114 -2.30 -10.09 -12.75
N LEU A 115 -2.67 -10.28 -11.47
CA LEU A 115 -4.06 -10.20 -11.05
C LEU A 115 -4.63 -8.82 -11.41
N LEU A 116 -3.96 -7.75 -10.98
CA LEU A 116 -4.45 -6.38 -11.22
C LEU A 116 -4.58 -6.06 -12.71
N LYS A 117 -3.61 -6.45 -13.55
CA LYS A 117 -3.71 -6.28 -15.01
C LYS A 117 -4.90 -7.00 -15.63
N ASN A 118 -5.26 -8.16 -15.09
CA ASN A 118 -6.35 -8.97 -15.61
C ASN A 118 -7.73 -8.45 -15.18
N ILE A 119 -7.81 -7.77 -14.03
CA ILE A 119 -9.09 -7.40 -13.42
C ILE A 119 -9.40 -5.90 -13.46
N SER A 120 -8.47 -5.03 -13.85
CA SER A 120 -8.64 -3.58 -13.78
C SER A 120 -7.96 -2.83 -14.91
N ASP A 121 -8.14 -1.50 -14.93
CA ASP A 121 -7.43 -0.53 -15.79
C ASP A 121 -5.96 -0.27 -15.36
N PHE A 122 -5.35 -1.24 -14.69
CA PHE A 122 -3.99 -1.13 -14.18
C PHE A 122 -2.99 -1.52 -15.27
N GLU A 123 -2.10 -0.58 -15.61
CA GLU A 123 -1.00 -0.77 -16.57
C GLU A 123 0.32 -0.54 -15.84
N CYS A 124 1.33 -1.40 -16.11
CA CYS A 124 2.69 -1.27 -15.55
C CYS A 124 3.57 -0.38 -16.41
#